data_AF-A0A951QAN7-F1
#
_entry.id   AF-A0A951QAN7-F1
#
_cell.length_a   1.000
_cell.length_b   1.000
_cell.length_c   1.000
_cell.angle_alpha   90.00
_cell.angle_beta   90.00
_cell.angle_gamma   90.00
#
_symmetry.space_group_name_H-M   'P 1'
#
loop_
_entity.id
_entity.type
_entity.pdbx_description
1 polymer ?
#
loop_
_entity_poly.entity_id
_entity_poly.type
_entity_poly.pdbx_seq_one_letter_code
_entity_poly.pdbx_strand_id
1 'polypeptide(L)'
;MRSPFANLLTSGFLEKTAGAVTHQRGQAYFKNGQVQSLLEEGEVISAEVQGSEEYQVEFWIEEDGGLAYQCDCPVGGLCKHCVAVGLAWLARPAQKSGGMNLQDVRQYLNQQSKDTLVQMIVDRALRDGVWRNQLTLKAAAARPKGLDIKTFEQALRKAIAVKGYIDYGETRAYTRNIKVVIESIAKLLEDHAQAVMELCEYAMPLLNEATQSIDDSDGDLGEIMSDVQELHHQACQKVKPDPIALADRLYQLEMADPYEIFYGAAEEYADVLGTAGANRYQKRAEADWEKLPPSTPGQINIGHRKLSSILENLARQRGDLEVIVAIKSRSLFHPYNYLQIAQLYQEDGQTDRALQWAENGLKAFPDRIDSRLQDFLRAEYQRRGRFADAMALVWKEFTASTSLANYQKLKTEADRKHKWAEWRERAIAYIREQIKQNQKAAKTTSPYSISWQFRDHSLLVEILLWEEDIDSAWQEAQQGKCSKQLWLKLADARQKDHPEDALSIYLQEIEPLIQQTNNNAYAQAIEFVKKAKKTMLKMGLRSQFEAYTQHLQKTYRNKRNFIKLLIDQGLD
;
A
#
# COMPACT_ATOMS: atom_id res chain seq x y z
N MET A 1 -10.22 44.04 -21.49
CA MET A 1 -11.10 42.85 -21.43
C MET A 1 -10.99 42.23 -20.06
N ARG A 2 -12.05 41.63 -19.52
CA ARG A 2 -11.94 40.81 -18.30
C ARG A 2 -11.17 39.54 -18.64
N SER A 3 -10.27 39.12 -17.76
CA SER A 3 -9.50 37.87 -17.94
C SER A 3 -10.45 36.67 -18.09
N PRO A 4 -10.14 35.70 -18.99
CA PRO A 4 -10.95 34.49 -19.13
C PRO A 4 -10.95 33.64 -17.85
N PHE A 5 -9.94 33.79 -16.99
CA PHE A 5 -9.84 33.10 -15.70
C PHE A 5 -10.75 33.67 -14.61
N ALA A 6 -11.35 34.86 -14.80
CA ALA A 6 -12.04 35.60 -13.74
C ALA A 6 -13.20 34.84 -13.07
N ASN A 7 -13.81 33.89 -13.78
CA ASN A 7 -14.91 33.08 -13.26
C ASN A 7 -14.49 31.64 -12.90
N LEU A 8 -13.27 31.24 -13.24
CA LEU A 8 -12.75 29.88 -13.07
C LEU A 8 -11.81 29.80 -11.87
N LEU A 9 -10.81 30.68 -11.83
CA LEU A 9 -9.80 30.72 -10.78
C LEU A 9 -10.27 31.64 -9.66
N THR A 10 -10.91 31.07 -8.64
CA THR A 10 -11.45 31.80 -7.47
C THR A 10 -10.83 31.34 -6.17
N SER A 11 -10.87 32.18 -5.13
CA SER A 11 -10.42 31.77 -3.79
C SER A 11 -11.15 30.52 -3.29
N GLY A 12 -12.45 30.40 -3.58
CA GLY A 12 -13.24 29.23 -3.20
C GLY A 12 -12.84 27.96 -3.95
N PHE A 13 -12.46 28.07 -5.23
CA PHE A 13 -11.89 26.96 -5.99
C PHE A 13 -10.57 26.48 -5.36
N LEU A 14 -9.66 27.41 -5.07
CA LEU A 14 -8.36 27.08 -4.49
C LEU A 14 -8.50 26.38 -3.14
N GLU A 15 -9.40 26.87 -2.27
CA GLU A 15 -9.63 26.27 -0.95
C GLU A 15 -10.29 24.90 -1.04
N LYS A 16 -11.32 24.75 -1.88
CA LYS A 16 -12.05 23.48 -2.05
C LYS A 16 -11.17 22.39 -2.64
N THR A 17 -10.36 22.72 -3.64
CA THR A 17 -9.57 21.74 -4.40
C THR A 17 -8.26 21.38 -3.69
N ALA A 18 -7.59 22.32 -3.01
CA ALA A 18 -6.33 22.04 -2.30
C ALA A 18 -6.54 21.43 -0.91
N GLY A 19 -7.69 21.68 -0.29
CA GLY A 19 -7.96 21.36 1.11
C GLY A 19 -7.33 22.37 2.09
N ALA A 20 -7.91 22.47 3.29
CA ALA A 20 -7.63 23.55 4.24
C ALA A 20 -6.14 23.69 4.62
N VAL A 21 -5.44 22.58 4.86
CA VAL A 21 -4.02 22.57 5.26
C VAL A 21 -3.12 23.07 4.12
N THR A 22 -3.32 22.58 2.90
CA THR A 22 -2.54 22.99 1.72
C THR A 22 -2.83 24.45 1.36
N HIS A 23 -4.09 24.86 1.45
CA HIS A 23 -4.50 26.24 1.21
C HIS A 23 -3.83 27.21 2.19
N GLN A 24 -3.80 26.89 3.49
CA GLN A 24 -3.13 27.70 4.50
C GLN A 24 -1.62 27.84 4.22
N ARG A 25 -0.95 26.76 3.79
CA ARG A 25 0.46 26.80 3.40
C ARG A 25 0.69 27.65 2.16
N GLY A 26 -0.18 27.55 1.16
CA GLY A 26 -0.13 28.39 -0.04
C GLY A 26 -0.33 29.87 0.25
N GLN A 27 -1.24 30.22 1.17
CA GLN A 27 -1.39 31.59 1.67
C GLN A 27 -0.10 32.13 2.29
N ALA A 28 0.65 31.30 3.03
CA ALA A 28 1.93 31.71 3.59
C ALA A 28 2.95 32.03 2.49
N TYR A 29 3.02 31.20 1.44
CA TYR A 29 3.92 31.44 0.30
C TYR A 29 3.58 32.73 -0.45
N PHE A 30 2.29 32.96 -0.69
CA PHE A 30 1.81 34.20 -1.29
C PHE A 30 2.15 35.42 -0.43
N LYS A 31 1.87 35.39 0.88
CA LYS A 31 2.15 36.50 1.81
C LYS A 31 3.65 36.78 1.95
N ASN A 32 4.49 35.76 1.81
CA ASN A 32 5.94 35.89 1.86
C ASN A 32 6.57 36.38 0.55
N GLY A 33 5.76 36.68 -0.49
CA GLY A 33 6.26 37.18 -1.77
C GLY A 33 7.07 36.15 -2.56
N GLN A 34 6.80 34.85 -2.36
CA GLN A 34 7.56 33.77 -2.99
C GLN A 34 7.15 33.50 -4.44
N VAL A 35 6.09 34.14 -4.93
CA VAL A 35 5.65 34.06 -6.33
C VAL A 35 6.37 35.15 -7.13
N GLN A 36 7.11 34.72 -8.15
CA GLN A 36 7.89 35.54 -9.06
C GLN A 36 7.37 35.36 -10.50
N SER A 37 7.71 36.31 -11.37
CA SER A 37 7.48 36.19 -12.82
C SER A 37 6.04 35.87 -13.23
N LEU A 38 5.04 36.31 -12.45
CA LEU A 38 3.63 36.02 -12.73
C LEU A 38 3.18 36.68 -14.04
N LEU A 39 2.75 35.85 -14.98
CA LEU A 39 2.31 36.24 -16.32
C LEU A 39 0.93 35.64 -16.60
N GLU A 40 0.07 36.40 -17.27
CA GLU A 40 -1.13 35.88 -17.91
C GLU A 40 -1.08 36.23 -19.39
N GLU A 41 -1.23 35.23 -20.25
CA GLU A 41 -1.35 35.41 -21.68
C GLU A 41 -2.48 34.53 -22.23
N GLY A 42 -3.51 35.17 -22.78
CA GLY A 42 -4.68 34.48 -23.31
C GLY A 42 -5.34 33.59 -22.25
N GLU A 43 -5.31 32.28 -22.48
CA GLU A 43 -5.91 31.24 -21.65
C GLU A 43 -4.87 30.48 -20.81
N VAL A 44 -3.70 31.09 -20.55
CA VAL A 44 -2.65 30.53 -19.68
C VAL A 44 -2.17 31.56 -18.65
N ILE A 45 -1.98 31.12 -17.40
CA ILE A 45 -1.25 31.82 -16.34
C ILE A 45 0.00 31.01 -16.02
N SER A 46 1.17 31.65 -15.98
CA SER A 46 2.44 31.02 -15.61
C SER A 46 3.15 31.85 -14.54
N ALA A 47 3.82 31.19 -13.60
CA ALA A 47 4.64 31.84 -12.59
C ALA A 47 5.73 30.92 -12.06
N GLU A 48 6.79 31.54 -11.54
CA GLU A 48 7.86 30.87 -10.80
C GLU A 48 7.58 30.99 -9.30
N VAL A 49 7.80 29.94 -8.52
CA VAL A 49 7.58 29.96 -7.07
C VAL A 49 8.82 29.48 -6.34
N GLN A 50 9.41 30.36 -5.52
CA GLN A 50 10.56 30.04 -4.70
C GLN A 50 10.16 29.20 -3.48
N GLY A 51 10.51 27.91 -3.49
CA GLY A 51 10.37 26.97 -2.39
C GLY A 51 11.72 26.46 -1.89
N SER A 52 11.80 25.15 -1.62
CA SER A 52 13.08 24.44 -1.44
C SER A 52 13.95 24.51 -2.68
N GLU A 53 13.30 24.56 -3.85
CA GLU A 53 13.86 24.82 -5.17
C GLU A 53 12.94 25.85 -5.87
N GLU A 54 13.31 26.29 -7.07
CA GLU A 54 12.43 27.06 -7.93
C GLU A 54 11.45 26.11 -8.63
N TYR A 55 10.15 26.40 -8.52
CA TYR A 55 9.09 25.57 -9.10
C TYR A 55 8.29 26.35 -10.13
N GLN A 56 8.07 25.76 -11.30
CA GLN A 56 7.19 26.30 -12.33
C GLN A 56 5.73 25.91 -12.05
N VAL A 57 4.83 26.89 -12.15
CA VAL A 57 3.39 26.70 -11.98
C VAL A 57 2.65 27.27 -13.18
N GLU A 58 1.74 26.47 -13.72
CA GLU A 58 0.87 26.85 -14.84
C GLU A 58 -0.60 26.60 -14.50
N PHE A 59 -1.47 27.49 -14.97
CA PHE A 59 -2.91 27.27 -15.09
C PHE A 59 -3.31 27.50 -16.54
N TRP A 60 -4.17 26.66 -17.10
CA TRP A 60 -4.72 26.88 -18.43
C TRP A 60 -6.20 26.51 -18.50
N ILE A 61 -6.90 27.05 -19.50
CA ILE A 61 -8.29 26.69 -19.79
C ILE A 61 -8.28 25.55 -20.82
N GLU A 62 -8.94 24.44 -20.50
CA GLU A 62 -9.08 23.30 -21.41
C GLU A 62 -10.14 23.56 -22.48
N GLU A 63 -10.16 22.76 -23.56
CA GLU A 63 -11.13 22.91 -24.66
C GLU A 63 -12.59 22.80 -24.21
N ASP A 64 -12.86 22.11 -23.09
CA ASP A 64 -14.19 21.99 -22.47
C ASP A 64 -14.57 23.18 -21.57
N GLY A 65 -13.68 24.17 -21.44
CA GLY A 65 -13.85 25.35 -20.58
C GLY A 65 -13.46 25.12 -19.12
N GLY A 66 -12.92 23.95 -18.77
CA GLY A 66 -12.39 23.59 -17.46
C GLY A 66 -11.09 24.34 -17.13
N LEU A 67 -10.78 24.45 -15.83
CA LEU A 67 -9.52 25.01 -15.35
C LEU A 67 -8.56 23.89 -14.97
N ALA A 68 -7.50 23.75 -15.74
CA ALA A 68 -6.40 22.85 -15.44
C ALA A 68 -5.22 23.59 -14.83
N TYR A 69 -4.36 22.83 -14.16
CA TYR A 69 -3.20 23.35 -13.45
C TYR A 69 -2.09 22.31 -13.37
N GLN A 70 -0.85 22.80 -13.32
CA GLN A 70 0.33 21.98 -13.11
C GLN A 70 1.32 22.71 -12.22
N CYS A 71 2.05 21.94 -11.42
CA CYS A 71 3.27 22.38 -10.75
C CYS A 71 4.29 21.26 -10.84
N ASP A 72 5.53 21.60 -11.14
CA ASP A 72 6.65 20.66 -11.24
C ASP A 72 7.21 20.20 -9.88
N CYS A 73 6.60 20.64 -8.76
CA CYS A 73 7.02 20.23 -7.42
C CYS A 73 6.66 18.76 -7.09
N PRO A 74 7.37 18.11 -6.16
CA PRO A 74 7.23 16.68 -5.89
C PRO A 74 5.87 16.28 -5.30
N VAL A 75 5.06 17.23 -4.82
CA VAL A 75 3.75 16.94 -4.23
C VAL A 75 2.68 16.68 -5.29
N GLY A 76 2.80 17.30 -6.48
CA GLY A 76 1.76 17.24 -7.51
C GLY A 76 0.40 17.84 -7.07
N GLY A 77 -0.62 17.67 -7.92
CA GLY A 77 -1.97 18.17 -7.68
C GLY A 77 -2.04 19.70 -7.48
N LEU A 78 -3.14 20.19 -6.87
CA LEU A 78 -3.28 21.60 -6.52
C LEU A 78 -2.47 21.91 -5.24
N CYS A 79 -1.14 21.92 -5.40
CA CYS A 79 -0.21 22.06 -4.29
C CYS A 79 -0.21 23.49 -3.70
N LYS A 80 0.56 23.68 -2.62
CA LYS A 80 0.75 25.01 -1.99
C LYS A 80 1.30 26.08 -2.96
N HIS A 81 2.09 25.70 -3.96
CA HIS A 81 2.62 26.63 -4.97
C HIS A 81 1.52 27.07 -5.94
N CYS A 82 0.67 26.16 -6.41
CA CYS A 82 -0.52 26.48 -7.21
C CYS A 82 -1.44 27.45 -6.46
N VAL A 83 -1.70 27.19 -5.18
CA VAL A 83 -2.49 28.10 -4.33
C VAL A 83 -1.83 29.47 -4.23
N ALA A 84 -0.51 29.53 -4.02
CA ALA A 84 0.21 30.80 -3.92
C ALA A 84 0.09 31.63 -5.20
N VAL A 85 0.25 30.99 -6.37
CA VAL A 85 0.12 31.63 -7.69
C VAL A 85 -1.30 32.09 -7.95
N GLY A 86 -2.30 31.26 -7.65
CA GLY A 86 -3.71 31.62 -7.81
C GLY A 86 -4.10 32.81 -6.92
N LEU A 87 -3.60 32.87 -5.68
CA LEU A 87 -3.80 34.01 -4.79
C LEU A 87 -3.06 35.26 -5.29
N ALA A 88 -1.83 35.12 -5.79
CA ALA A 88 -1.07 36.21 -6.38
C ALA A 88 -1.78 36.82 -7.59
N TRP A 89 -2.35 35.96 -8.43
CA TRP A 89 -3.14 36.35 -9.58
C TRP A 89 -4.44 37.06 -9.18
N LEU A 90 -5.16 36.56 -8.16
CA LEU A 90 -6.37 37.20 -7.62
C LEU A 90 -6.09 38.56 -6.98
N ALA A 91 -4.92 38.72 -6.35
CA ALA A 91 -4.54 39.92 -5.63
C ALA A 91 -3.94 41.03 -6.52
N ARG A 92 -3.70 40.76 -7.81
CA ARG A 92 -3.04 41.72 -8.68
C ARG A 92 -3.95 42.96 -8.92
N PRO A 93 -3.44 44.19 -8.75
CA PRO A 93 -4.12 45.36 -9.30
C PRO A 93 -4.11 45.26 -10.83
N ALA A 94 -5.08 45.91 -11.50
CA ALA A 94 -5.10 46.03 -12.96
C ALA A 94 -3.91 46.88 -13.44
N GLN A 95 -2.71 46.31 -13.46
CA GLN A 95 -1.49 46.96 -13.89
C GLN A 95 -1.36 46.88 -15.41
N LYS A 96 -1.16 48.04 -16.04
CA LYS A 96 -0.55 48.13 -17.36
C LYS A 96 0.92 47.76 -17.21
N SER A 97 1.33 46.60 -17.72
CA SER A 97 2.73 46.19 -17.80
C SER A 97 3.50 47.20 -18.66
N GLY A 98 4.39 47.98 -18.03
CA GLY A 98 5.25 48.97 -18.72
C GLY A 98 6.53 48.39 -19.32
N GLY A 99 6.72 47.07 -19.24
CA GLY A 99 7.82 46.33 -19.89
C GLY A 99 7.30 45.52 -21.08
N MET A 100 8.21 45.08 -21.95
CA MET A 100 7.88 44.16 -23.04
C MET A 100 7.25 42.89 -22.47
N ASN A 101 6.10 42.50 -23.00
CA ASN A 101 5.39 41.28 -22.63
C ASN A 101 5.51 40.23 -23.75
N LEU A 102 4.98 39.02 -23.54
CA LEU A 102 5.03 37.97 -24.56
C LEU A 102 4.24 38.32 -25.83
N GLN A 103 3.25 39.21 -25.76
CA GLN A 103 2.56 39.73 -26.95
C GLN A 103 3.50 40.61 -27.80
N ASP A 104 4.35 41.41 -27.17
CA ASP A 104 5.42 42.17 -27.85
C ASP A 104 6.46 41.23 -28.45
N VAL A 105 6.84 40.16 -27.72
CA VAL A 105 7.72 39.10 -28.25
C VAL A 105 7.07 38.41 -29.46
N ARG A 106 5.79 38.05 -29.38
CA ARG A 106 5.04 37.44 -30.48
C ARG A 106 4.95 38.37 -31.68
N GLN A 107 4.71 39.67 -31.47
CA GLN A 107 4.70 40.67 -32.53
C GLN A 107 6.08 40.78 -33.19
N TYR A 108 7.16 40.79 -32.39
CA TYR A 108 8.53 40.76 -32.91
C TYR A 108 8.81 39.49 -33.73
N LEU A 109 8.44 38.32 -33.22
CA LEU A 109 8.62 37.02 -33.91
C LEU A 109 7.85 37.00 -35.24
N ASN A 110 6.62 37.52 -35.28
CA ASN A 110 5.82 37.60 -36.50
C ASN A 110 6.43 38.51 -37.58
N GLN A 111 7.31 39.44 -37.20
CA GLN A 111 8.03 40.31 -38.13
C GLN A 111 9.36 39.72 -38.62
N GLN A 112 9.81 38.62 -38.02
CA GLN A 112 11.07 37.98 -38.41
C GLN A 112 10.89 37.12 -39.67
N SER A 113 11.99 36.96 -40.41
CA SER A 113 12.02 36.00 -41.52
C SER A 113 11.89 34.57 -41.00
N LYS A 114 11.39 33.66 -41.85
CA LYS A 114 11.32 32.23 -41.53
C LYS A 114 12.69 31.68 -41.12
N ASP A 115 13.75 32.07 -41.82
CA ASP A 115 15.12 31.59 -41.56
C ASP A 115 15.60 32.07 -40.18
N THR A 116 15.30 33.31 -39.80
CA THR A 116 15.61 33.84 -38.47
C THR A 116 14.88 33.07 -37.37
N LEU A 117 13.58 32.79 -37.56
CA LEU A 117 12.79 32.01 -36.61
C LEU A 117 13.31 30.58 -36.46
N VAL A 118 13.62 29.92 -37.59
CA VAL A 118 14.23 28.59 -37.59
C VAL A 118 15.56 28.61 -36.84
N GLN A 119 16.41 29.61 -37.08
CA GLN A 119 17.70 29.72 -36.40
C GLN A 119 17.53 29.93 -34.89
N MET A 120 16.59 30.76 -34.44
CA MET A 120 16.29 30.94 -33.01
C MET A 120 15.88 29.61 -32.34
N ILE A 121 15.06 28.80 -33.02
CA ILE A 121 14.64 27.48 -32.53
C ILE A 121 15.82 26.49 -32.48
N VAL A 122 16.65 26.49 -33.53
CA VAL A 122 17.86 25.65 -33.60
C VAL A 122 18.88 26.05 -32.52
N ASP A 123 19.09 27.34 -32.30
CA ASP A 123 20.00 27.84 -31.26
C ASP A 123 19.54 27.42 -29.86
N ARG A 124 18.23 27.43 -29.59
CA ARG A 124 17.68 26.85 -28.35
C ARG A 124 17.97 25.36 -28.28
N ALA A 125 17.74 24.61 -29.36
CA ALA A 125 18.00 23.18 -29.40
C ALA A 125 19.50 22.83 -29.20
N LEU A 126 20.43 23.70 -29.62
CA LEU A 126 21.85 23.46 -29.35
C LEU A 126 22.17 23.48 -27.84
N ARG A 127 21.41 24.25 -27.05
CA ARG A 127 21.61 24.45 -25.60
C ARG A 127 20.70 23.57 -24.73
N ASP A 128 19.58 23.13 -25.27
CA ASP A 128 18.58 22.30 -24.58
C ASP A 128 18.46 20.93 -25.25
N GLY A 129 18.98 19.91 -24.57
CA GLY A 129 19.01 18.54 -25.08
C GLY A 129 17.62 17.90 -25.23
N VAL A 130 16.66 18.26 -24.37
CA VAL A 130 15.28 17.72 -24.41
C VAL A 130 14.57 18.31 -25.62
N TRP A 131 14.64 19.64 -25.77
CA TRP A 131 14.07 20.34 -26.93
C TRP A 131 14.67 19.85 -28.25
N ARG A 132 15.99 19.66 -28.29
CA ARG A 132 16.67 19.09 -29.47
C ARG A 132 16.15 17.72 -29.83
N ASN A 133 16.00 16.83 -28.84
CA ASN A 133 15.48 15.49 -29.08
C ASN A 133 14.05 15.55 -29.65
N GLN A 134 13.16 16.36 -29.07
CA GLN A 134 11.79 16.51 -29.56
C GLN A 134 11.74 17.00 -31.02
N LEU A 135 12.51 18.03 -31.38
CA LEU A 135 12.57 18.51 -32.75
C LEU A 135 13.17 17.47 -33.71
N THR A 136 14.17 16.71 -33.25
CA THR A 136 14.79 15.65 -34.04
C THR A 136 13.78 14.54 -34.35
N LEU A 137 12.96 14.13 -33.37
CA LEU A 137 11.89 13.14 -33.58
C LEU A 137 10.80 13.64 -34.53
N LYS A 138 10.38 14.91 -34.39
CA LYS A 138 9.43 15.54 -35.33
C LYS A 138 9.99 15.58 -36.75
N ALA A 139 11.27 15.93 -36.91
CA ALA A 139 11.93 15.93 -38.20
C ALA A 139 12.06 14.52 -38.79
N ALA A 140 12.32 13.51 -37.96
CA ALA A 140 12.41 12.10 -38.36
C ALA A 140 11.05 11.54 -38.84
N ALA A 141 9.95 11.95 -38.20
CA ALA A 141 8.59 11.60 -38.62
C ALA A 141 8.19 12.26 -39.94
N ALA A 142 8.57 13.52 -40.16
CA ALA A 142 8.16 14.30 -41.34
C ALA A 142 9.06 14.10 -42.58
N ARG A 143 9.91 13.06 -42.61
CA ARG A 143 10.87 12.87 -43.72
C ARG A 143 10.17 12.48 -45.03
N PRO A 144 10.56 13.08 -46.19
CA PRO A 144 9.99 12.71 -47.50
C PRO A 144 10.23 11.25 -47.92
N LYS A 145 11.26 10.60 -47.37
CA LYS A 145 11.61 9.20 -47.65
C LYS A 145 10.88 8.19 -46.75
N GLY A 146 9.91 8.65 -45.94
CA GLY A 146 9.24 7.86 -44.91
C GLY A 146 9.90 8.03 -43.53
N LEU A 147 9.22 7.49 -42.52
CA LEU A 147 9.61 7.53 -41.11
C LEU A 147 11.02 6.95 -40.89
N ASP A 148 11.88 7.69 -40.20
CA ASP A 148 13.20 7.21 -39.79
C ASP A 148 13.12 6.51 -38.42
N ILE A 149 12.70 5.24 -38.43
CA ILE A 149 12.53 4.40 -37.22
C ILE A 149 13.81 4.34 -36.38
N LYS A 150 14.99 4.31 -37.02
CA LYS A 150 16.29 4.26 -36.32
C LYS A 150 16.52 5.47 -35.43
N THR A 151 15.98 6.63 -35.80
CA THR A 151 16.08 7.83 -34.95
C THR A 151 15.27 7.68 -33.66
N PHE A 152 14.10 7.03 -33.73
CA PHE A 152 13.29 6.71 -32.55
C PHE A 152 13.95 5.63 -31.69
N GLU A 153 14.49 4.56 -32.30
CA GLU A 153 15.27 3.53 -31.59
C GLU A 153 16.46 4.11 -30.82
N GLN A 154 17.17 5.07 -31.41
CA GLN A 154 18.28 5.77 -30.75
C GLN A 154 17.80 6.67 -29.62
N ALA A 155 16.66 7.35 -29.80
CA ALA A 155 16.06 8.16 -28.74
C ALA A 155 15.62 7.30 -27.54
N LEU A 156 14.98 6.15 -27.79
CA LEU A 156 14.61 5.18 -26.76
C LEU A 156 15.84 4.69 -26.00
N ARG A 157 16.86 4.18 -26.72
CA ARG A 157 18.12 3.74 -26.09
C ARG A 157 18.73 4.82 -25.21
N LYS A 158 18.77 6.06 -25.69
CA LYS A 158 19.39 7.18 -24.96
C LYS A 158 18.56 7.60 -23.75
N ALA A 159 17.23 7.61 -23.86
CA ALA A 159 16.35 8.01 -22.77
C ALA A 159 16.28 6.95 -21.66
N ILE A 160 16.27 5.67 -22.03
CA ILE A 160 16.16 4.54 -21.09
C ILE A 160 17.53 4.18 -20.49
N ALA A 161 18.65 4.50 -21.15
CA ALA A 161 19.98 4.15 -20.67
C ALA A 161 20.24 4.64 -19.23
N VAL A 162 20.51 3.69 -18.34
CA VAL A 162 20.92 3.95 -16.96
C VAL A 162 22.46 3.98 -16.88
N LYS A 163 23.01 5.01 -16.24
CA LYS A 163 24.45 5.10 -15.96
C LYS A 163 24.69 4.95 -14.45
N GLY A 164 24.82 3.72 -13.98
CA GLY A 164 24.94 3.42 -12.56
C GLY A 164 23.60 3.06 -11.94
N TYR A 165 23.29 3.62 -10.78
CA TYR A 165 22.02 3.43 -10.09
C TYR A 165 21.28 4.77 -10.01
N ILE A 166 19.95 4.76 -10.19
CA ILE A 166 19.11 5.96 -10.06
C ILE A 166 18.39 5.88 -8.72
N ASP A 167 18.74 6.82 -7.83
CA ASP A 167 18.11 6.95 -6.52
C ASP A 167 16.70 7.56 -6.64
N TYR A 168 15.85 7.29 -5.65
CA TYR A 168 14.46 7.72 -5.58
C TYR A 168 14.20 9.20 -5.95
N GLY A 169 15.11 10.11 -5.54
CA GLY A 169 14.98 11.54 -5.84
C GLY A 169 15.20 11.91 -7.31
N GLU A 170 15.91 11.08 -8.08
CA GLU A 170 16.24 11.30 -9.49
C GLU A 170 15.28 10.56 -10.44
N THR A 171 14.55 9.56 -9.93
CA THR A 171 13.63 8.70 -10.69
C THR A 171 12.65 9.50 -11.54
N ARG A 172 12.05 10.58 -11.00
CA ARG A 172 11.07 11.41 -11.74
C ARG A 172 11.66 12.16 -12.92
N ALA A 173 12.88 12.68 -12.78
CA ALA A 173 13.55 13.37 -13.87
C ALA A 173 13.92 12.38 -14.98
N TYR A 174 14.35 11.18 -14.58
CA TYR A 174 14.63 10.08 -15.48
C TYR A 174 13.38 9.60 -16.24
N THR A 175 12.29 9.28 -15.54
CA THR A 175 11.04 8.78 -16.13
C THR A 175 10.38 9.82 -17.04
N ARG A 176 10.44 11.11 -16.68
CA ARG A 176 9.97 12.22 -17.55
C ARG A 176 10.63 12.21 -18.93
N ASN A 177 11.94 11.93 -19.00
CA ASN A 177 12.65 11.89 -20.28
C ASN A 177 12.18 10.72 -21.15
N ILE A 178 11.84 9.58 -20.53
CA ILE A 178 11.29 8.43 -21.24
C ILE A 178 9.87 8.74 -21.74
N LYS A 179 8.99 9.28 -20.88
CA LYS A 179 7.61 9.67 -21.23
C LYS A 179 7.57 10.56 -22.48
N VAL A 180 8.44 11.55 -22.60
CA VAL A 180 8.53 12.41 -23.80
C VAL A 180 8.79 11.63 -25.10
N VAL A 181 9.63 10.58 -25.04
CA VAL A 181 9.92 9.74 -26.22
C VAL A 181 8.73 8.84 -26.52
N ILE A 182 8.12 8.22 -25.51
CA ILE A 182 6.92 7.37 -25.67
C ILE A 182 5.74 8.17 -26.24
N GLU A 183 5.47 9.38 -25.74
CA GLU A 183 4.44 10.29 -26.28
C GLU A 183 4.71 10.67 -27.75
N SER A 184 5.99 10.79 -28.12
CA SER A 184 6.38 11.07 -29.51
C SER A 184 6.15 9.86 -30.42
N ILE A 185 6.29 8.64 -29.90
CA ILE A 185 5.97 7.39 -30.61
C ILE A 185 4.44 7.22 -30.71
N ALA A 186 3.70 7.49 -29.64
CA ALA A 186 2.24 7.40 -29.62
C ALA A 186 1.59 8.27 -30.70
N LYS A 187 2.14 9.47 -30.96
CA LYS A 187 1.70 10.37 -32.04
C LYS A 187 1.81 9.79 -33.45
N LEU A 188 2.58 8.71 -33.63
CA LEU A 188 2.74 8.02 -34.92
C LEU A 188 1.68 6.92 -35.14
N LEU A 189 0.83 6.64 -34.14
CA LEU A 189 -0.08 5.48 -34.17
C LEU A 189 -1.05 5.50 -35.35
N GLU A 190 -1.56 6.67 -35.73
CA GLU A 190 -2.53 6.78 -36.83
C GLU A 190 -1.91 6.50 -38.20
N ASP A 191 -0.74 7.07 -38.48
CA ASP A 191 -0.13 7.01 -39.82
C ASP A 191 0.91 5.88 -39.96
N HIS A 192 1.46 5.40 -38.85
CA HIS A 192 2.60 4.48 -38.81
C HIS A 192 2.47 3.40 -37.73
N ALA A 193 1.28 2.82 -37.57
CA ALA A 193 0.99 1.79 -36.57
C ALA A 193 2.00 0.62 -36.54
N GLN A 194 2.47 0.15 -37.71
CA GLN A 194 3.50 -0.90 -37.80
C GLN A 194 4.80 -0.50 -37.09
N ALA A 195 5.24 0.74 -37.30
CA ALA A 195 6.46 1.24 -36.67
C ALA A 195 6.26 1.45 -35.16
N VAL A 196 5.07 1.86 -34.72
CA VAL A 196 4.74 1.96 -33.29
C VAL A 196 4.83 0.60 -32.61
N MET A 197 4.23 -0.44 -33.22
CA MET A 197 4.33 -1.82 -32.72
C MET A 197 5.80 -2.24 -32.55
N GLU A 198 6.61 -2.08 -33.61
CA GLU A 198 8.05 -2.43 -33.59
C GLU A 198 8.85 -1.63 -32.55
N LEU A 199 8.55 -0.33 -32.38
CA LEU A 199 9.22 0.53 -31.40
C LEU A 199 8.85 0.18 -29.95
N CYS A 200 7.59 -0.22 -29.70
CA CYS A 200 7.19 -0.73 -28.39
C CYS A 200 7.89 -2.06 -28.08
N GLU A 201 7.91 -3.01 -29.02
CA GLU A 201 8.62 -4.29 -28.87
C GLU A 201 10.14 -4.06 -28.64
N TYR A 202 10.70 -3.01 -29.23
CA TYR A 202 12.09 -2.61 -29.02
C TYR A 202 12.33 -1.93 -27.67
N ALA A 203 11.37 -1.14 -27.17
CA ALA A 203 11.48 -0.44 -25.89
C ALA A 203 11.41 -1.40 -24.69
N MET A 204 10.57 -2.43 -24.76
CA MET A 204 10.28 -3.32 -23.63
C MET A 204 11.51 -4.00 -23.02
N PRO A 205 12.42 -4.62 -23.79
CA PRO A 205 13.64 -5.19 -23.22
C PRO A 205 14.55 -4.14 -22.55
N LEU A 206 14.59 -2.91 -23.09
CA LEU A 206 15.39 -1.82 -22.51
C LEU A 206 14.81 -1.36 -21.17
N LEU A 207 13.49 -1.24 -21.07
CA LEU A 207 12.79 -0.89 -19.83
C LEU A 207 12.98 -1.99 -18.78
N ASN A 208 12.83 -3.27 -19.17
CA ASN A 208 13.09 -4.41 -18.29
C ASN A 208 14.52 -4.39 -17.73
N GLU A 209 15.53 -4.07 -18.53
CA GLU A 209 16.92 -3.95 -18.05
C GLU A 209 17.08 -2.78 -17.07
N ALA A 210 16.48 -1.62 -17.38
CA ALA A 210 16.57 -0.43 -16.54
C ALA A 210 16.00 -0.66 -15.13
N THR A 211 14.95 -1.46 -14.98
CA THR A 211 14.34 -1.75 -13.67
C THR A 211 15.33 -2.32 -12.64
N GLN A 212 16.40 -3.00 -13.07
CA GLN A 212 17.37 -3.59 -12.16
C GLN A 212 18.30 -2.57 -11.50
N SER A 213 18.24 -1.30 -11.94
CA SER A 213 19.20 -0.25 -11.57
C SER A 213 18.52 1.04 -11.10
N ILE A 214 17.26 0.96 -10.66
CA ILE A 214 16.44 2.13 -10.29
C ILE A 214 15.64 1.83 -9.02
N ASP A 215 15.54 2.81 -8.12
CA ASP A 215 14.54 2.81 -7.05
C ASP A 215 13.19 3.31 -7.58
N ASP A 216 12.36 2.39 -8.06
CA ASP A 216 11.01 2.66 -8.56
C ASP A 216 9.92 2.42 -7.49
N SER A 217 10.21 2.74 -6.23
CA SER A 217 9.25 2.53 -5.13
C SER A 217 7.92 3.29 -5.32
N ASP A 218 7.93 4.41 -6.06
CA ASP A 218 6.72 5.17 -6.44
C ASP A 218 5.97 4.56 -7.66
N GLY A 219 6.59 3.63 -8.40
CA GLY A 219 6.00 2.93 -9.55
C GLY A 219 5.97 3.72 -10.87
N ASP A 220 6.74 4.80 -10.99
CA ASP A 220 6.78 5.67 -12.17
C ASP A 220 7.25 4.92 -13.44
N LEU A 221 8.24 4.02 -13.30
CA LEU A 221 8.72 3.20 -14.43
C LEU A 221 7.72 2.10 -14.77
N GLY A 222 7.10 1.49 -13.76
CA GLY A 222 6.01 0.54 -13.96
C GLY A 222 4.81 1.13 -14.74
N GLU A 223 4.46 2.39 -14.47
CA GLU A 223 3.43 3.12 -15.22
C GLU A 223 3.83 3.26 -16.70
N ILE A 224 5.08 3.67 -16.99
CA ILE A 224 5.58 3.79 -18.37
C ILE A 224 5.55 2.43 -19.09
N MET A 225 5.94 1.35 -18.42
CA MET A 225 5.89 0.02 -19.02
C MET A 225 4.46 -0.38 -19.36
N SER A 226 3.49 -0.03 -18.51
CA SER A 226 2.06 -0.24 -18.77
C SER A 226 1.60 0.58 -19.98
N ASP A 227 1.98 1.87 -20.07
CA ASP A 227 1.67 2.73 -21.22
C ASP A 227 2.23 2.16 -22.54
N VAL A 228 3.45 1.60 -22.51
CA VAL A 228 4.07 0.97 -23.68
C VAL A 228 3.33 -0.31 -24.10
N GLN A 229 2.83 -1.11 -23.15
CA GLN A 229 2.04 -2.30 -23.42
C GLN A 229 0.68 -1.92 -24.04
N GLU A 230 0.01 -0.92 -23.50
CA GLU A 230 -1.26 -0.42 -24.05
C GLU A 230 -1.05 0.11 -25.47
N LEU A 231 -0.03 0.94 -25.68
CA LEU A 231 0.30 1.47 -27.00
C LEU A 231 0.65 0.36 -28.00
N HIS A 232 1.36 -0.67 -27.55
CA HIS A 232 1.66 -1.85 -28.36
C HIS A 232 0.39 -2.60 -28.78
N HIS A 233 -0.58 -2.76 -27.86
CA HIS A 233 -1.87 -3.39 -28.16
C HIS A 233 -2.68 -2.59 -29.17
N GLN A 234 -2.80 -1.27 -28.97
CA GLN A 234 -3.47 -0.37 -29.91
C GLN A 234 -2.84 -0.43 -31.31
N ALA A 235 -1.50 -0.49 -31.38
CA ALA A 235 -0.80 -0.67 -32.64
C ALA A 235 -1.11 -2.04 -33.28
N CYS A 236 -1.13 -3.12 -32.50
CA CYS A 236 -1.53 -4.45 -32.97
C CYS A 236 -2.96 -4.48 -33.51
N GLN A 237 -3.91 -3.76 -32.89
CA GLN A 237 -5.30 -3.67 -33.35
C GLN A 237 -5.43 -3.02 -34.72
N LYS A 238 -4.63 -1.97 -34.98
CA LYS A 238 -4.58 -1.28 -36.29
C LYS A 238 -3.86 -2.11 -37.35
N VAL A 239 -2.71 -2.68 -37.00
CA VAL A 239 -1.85 -3.46 -37.92
C VAL A 239 -2.47 -4.80 -38.28
N LYS A 240 -3.13 -5.46 -37.32
CA LYS A 240 -3.60 -6.84 -37.39
C LYS A 240 -2.47 -7.80 -37.84
N PRO A 241 -1.39 -7.91 -37.05
CA PRO A 241 -0.25 -8.76 -37.41
C PRO A 241 -0.66 -10.23 -37.50
N ASP A 242 0.19 -11.06 -38.11
CA ASP A 242 -0.02 -12.51 -38.11
C ASP A 242 -0.19 -13.03 -36.67
N PRO A 243 -1.33 -13.66 -36.33
CA PRO A 243 -1.63 -14.00 -34.94
C PRO A 243 -0.68 -15.03 -34.33
N ILE A 244 -0.09 -15.91 -35.13
CA ILE A 244 0.86 -16.94 -34.66
C ILE A 244 2.19 -16.27 -34.32
N ALA A 245 2.69 -15.41 -35.20
CA ALA A 245 3.90 -14.64 -34.96
C ALA A 245 3.75 -13.68 -33.77
N LEU A 246 2.59 -13.02 -33.63
CA LEU A 246 2.30 -12.17 -32.48
C LEU A 246 2.29 -12.98 -31.17
N ALA A 247 1.66 -14.16 -31.15
CA ALA A 247 1.69 -15.04 -29.97
C ALA A 247 3.11 -15.42 -29.55
N ASP A 248 4.00 -15.73 -30.50
CA ASP A 248 5.40 -16.05 -30.19
C ASP A 248 6.14 -14.85 -29.57
N ARG A 249 5.89 -13.63 -30.06
CA ARG A 249 6.50 -12.40 -29.52
C ARG A 249 5.96 -12.05 -28.14
N LEU A 250 4.64 -12.05 -27.95
CA LEU A 250 4.01 -11.77 -26.65
C LEU A 250 4.45 -12.78 -25.58
N TYR A 251 4.52 -14.07 -25.93
CA TYR A 251 5.00 -15.10 -25.01
C TYR A 251 6.45 -14.84 -24.58
N GLN A 252 7.30 -14.41 -25.51
CA GLN A 252 8.67 -14.04 -25.19
C GLN A 252 8.74 -12.82 -24.26
N LEU A 253 7.89 -11.80 -24.48
CA LEU A 253 7.80 -10.62 -23.64
C LEU A 253 7.34 -10.98 -22.21
N GLU A 254 6.24 -11.73 -22.04
CA GLU A 254 5.74 -12.15 -20.72
C GLU A 254 6.77 -13.00 -19.94
N MET A 255 7.48 -13.89 -20.65
CA MET A 255 8.52 -14.72 -20.00
C MET A 255 9.75 -13.92 -19.59
N ALA A 256 10.15 -12.92 -20.38
CA ALA A 256 11.31 -12.07 -20.08
C ALA A 256 11.03 -10.98 -19.03
N ASP A 257 9.77 -10.67 -18.77
CA ASP A 257 9.34 -9.53 -17.95
C ASP A 257 9.42 -9.79 -16.43
N PRO A 258 10.37 -9.19 -15.69
CA PRO A 258 10.50 -9.41 -14.25
C PRO A 258 9.39 -8.75 -13.42
N TYR A 259 8.67 -7.77 -13.96
CA TYR A 259 7.67 -6.95 -13.26
C TYR A 259 6.23 -7.40 -13.52
N GLU A 260 6.04 -8.45 -14.33
CA GLU A 260 4.71 -9.02 -14.60
C GLU A 260 3.75 -7.98 -15.26
N ILE A 261 4.27 -7.02 -16.04
CA ILE A 261 3.50 -6.07 -16.86
C ILE A 261 2.72 -6.81 -17.95
N PHE A 262 3.38 -7.72 -18.68
CA PHE A 262 2.73 -8.58 -19.67
C PHE A 262 1.98 -9.78 -19.07
N TYR A 263 1.77 -9.79 -17.76
CA TYR A 263 1.04 -10.88 -17.11
C TYR A 263 -0.37 -11.01 -17.69
N GLY A 264 -0.68 -12.19 -18.23
CA GLY A 264 -1.98 -12.41 -18.87
C GLY A 264 -2.08 -11.83 -20.29
N ALA A 265 -0.97 -11.61 -20.99
CA ALA A 265 -0.96 -11.07 -22.35
C ALA A 265 -1.87 -11.82 -23.34
N ALA A 266 -2.04 -13.14 -23.18
CA ALA A 266 -2.94 -13.92 -24.03
C ALA A 266 -4.43 -13.50 -23.92
N GLU A 267 -4.85 -13.01 -22.75
CA GLU A 267 -6.21 -12.51 -22.51
C GLU A 267 -6.35 -11.07 -22.99
N GLU A 268 -5.39 -10.21 -22.64
CA GLU A 268 -5.38 -8.80 -23.03
C GLU A 268 -5.37 -8.64 -24.57
N TYR A 269 -4.61 -9.48 -25.27
CA TYR A 269 -4.49 -9.46 -26.74
C TYR A 269 -5.46 -10.44 -27.43
N ALA A 270 -6.50 -10.94 -26.75
CA ALA A 270 -7.39 -11.96 -27.30
C ALA A 270 -8.09 -11.52 -28.60
N ASP A 271 -8.41 -10.22 -28.71
CA ASP A 271 -9.04 -9.58 -29.87
C ASP A 271 -8.18 -9.62 -31.15
N VAL A 272 -6.86 -9.57 -31.01
CA VAL A 272 -5.89 -9.62 -32.13
C VAL A 272 -5.27 -11.01 -32.35
N LEU A 273 -5.17 -11.83 -31.29
CA LEU A 273 -4.66 -13.20 -31.38
C LEU A 273 -5.67 -14.16 -32.00
N GLY A 274 -6.95 -13.98 -31.68
CA GLY A 274 -8.00 -14.95 -32.00
C GLY A 274 -7.64 -16.39 -31.58
N THR A 275 -8.34 -17.37 -32.15
CA THR A 275 -8.15 -18.78 -31.77
C THR A 275 -6.78 -19.34 -32.20
N ALA A 276 -6.24 -18.91 -33.35
CA ALA A 276 -4.97 -19.42 -33.86
C ALA A 276 -3.78 -18.95 -33.01
N GLY A 277 -3.74 -17.66 -32.66
CA GLY A 277 -2.72 -17.08 -31.78
C GLY A 277 -2.81 -17.65 -30.37
N ALA A 278 -4.01 -17.72 -29.78
CA ALA A 278 -4.21 -18.29 -28.45
C ALA A 278 -3.73 -19.75 -28.35
N ASN A 279 -4.03 -20.57 -29.37
CA ASN A 279 -3.55 -21.95 -29.43
C ASN A 279 -2.02 -22.05 -29.58
N ARG A 280 -1.40 -21.11 -30.32
CA ARG A 280 0.08 -21.03 -30.40
C ARG A 280 0.68 -20.66 -29.05
N TYR A 281 0.13 -19.67 -28.38
CA TYR A 281 0.54 -19.22 -27.05
C TYR A 281 0.47 -20.36 -26.03
N GLN A 282 -0.65 -21.08 -26.01
CA GLN A 282 -0.85 -22.25 -25.16
C GLN A 282 0.21 -23.32 -25.40
N LYS A 283 0.45 -23.70 -26.66
CA LYS A 283 1.45 -24.72 -27.00
C LYS A 283 2.86 -24.36 -26.55
N ARG A 284 3.22 -23.07 -26.59
CA ARG A 284 4.50 -22.57 -26.07
C ARG A 284 4.57 -22.75 -24.54
N ALA A 285 3.53 -22.32 -23.84
CA ALA A 285 3.42 -22.48 -22.39
C ALA A 285 3.45 -23.95 -21.95
N GLU A 286 2.72 -24.84 -22.63
CA GLU A 286 2.70 -26.29 -22.37
C GLU A 286 4.09 -26.92 -22.58
N ALA A 287 4.76 -26.59 -23.69
CA ALA A 287 6.09 -27.14 -23.99
C ALA A 287 7.15 -26.72 -22.96
N ASP A 288 7.08 -25.50 -22.42
CA ASP A 288 7.99 -25.07 -21.36
C ASP A 288 7.58 -25.62 -19.99
N TRP A 289 6.28 -25.79 -19.74
CA TRP A 289 5.75 -26.44 -18.54
C TRP A 289 6.17 -27.90 -18.42
N GLU A 290 6.23 -28.65 -19.53
CA GLU A 290 6.71 -30.05 -19.55
C GLU A 290 8.19 -30.18 -19.18
N LYS A 291 9.02 -29.17 -19.48
CA LYS A 291 10.45 -29.19 -19.15
C LYS A 291 10.72 -28.96 -17.66
N LEU A 292 9.77 -28.39 -16.93
CA LEU A 292 9.95 -28.06 -15.53
C LEU A 292 9.67 -29.25 -14.61
N PRO A 293 10.57 -29.62 -13.69
CA PRO A 293 10.29 -30.67 -12.72
C PRO A 293 9.13 -30.25 -11.80
N PRO A 294 8.29 -31.17 -11.29
CA PRO A 294 7.28 -30.82 -10.30
C PRO A 294 7.92 -30.11 -9.10
N SER A 295 7.23 -29.13 -8.51
CA SER A 295 7.75 -28.40 -7.36
C SER A 295 7.87 -29.32 -6.15
N THR A 296 9.01 -29.31 -5.48
CA THR A 296 9.19 -29.95 -4.18
C THR A 296 8.41 -29.15 -3.11
N PRO A 297 7.73 -29.80 -2.15
CA PRO A 297 7.11 -29.10 -1.04
C PRO A 297 8.09 -28.16 -0.33
N GLY A 298 7.75 -26.87 -0.24
CA GLY A 298 8.57 -25.83 0.39
C GLY A 298 9.55 -25.08 -0.52
N GLN A 299 9.70 -25.44 -1.80
CA GLN A 299 10.52 -24.69 -2.77
C GLN A 299 9.63 -23.98 -3.80
N ILE A 300 9.80 -22.65 -3.93
CA ILE A 300 9.10 -21.84 -4.93
C ILE A 300 9.95 -21.80 -6.20
N ASN A 301 9.39 -22.23 -7.32
CA ASN A 301 9.98 -22.01 -8.64
C ASN A 301 9.23 -20.88 -9.35
N ILE A 302 9.88 -19.73 -9.56
CA ILE A 302 9.27 -18.55 -10.20
C ILE A 302 8.79 -18.89 -11.63
N GLY A 303 9.52 -19.74 -12.35
CA GLY A 303 9.10 -20.23 -13.67
C GLY A 303 7.79 -21.01 -13.64
N HIS A 304 7.51 -21.72 -12.54
CA HIS A 304 6.21 -22.37 -12.38
C HIS A 304 5.08 -21.35 -12.23
N ARG A 305 5.29 -20.23 -11.54
CA ARG A 305 4.22 -19.27 -11.27
C ARG A 305 3.64 -18.71 -12.56
N LYS A 306 4.48 -18.14 -13.43
CA LYS A 306 4.02 -17.54 -14.69
C LYS A 306 3.34 -18.55 -15.61
N LEU A 307 4.00 -19.70 -15.84
CA LEU A 307 3.45 -20.75 -16.70
C LEU A 307 2.16 -21.36 -16.13
N SER A 308 2.09 -21.59 -14.82
CA SER A 308 0.87 -22.06 -14.17
C SER A 308 -0.26 -21.07 -14.37
N SER A 309 0.01 -19.76 -14.25
CA SER A 309 -1.00 -18.73 -14.46
C SER A 309 -1.54 -18.73 -15.89
N ILE A 310 -0.66 -18.73 -16.89
CA ILE A 310 -1.05 -18.77 -18.31
C ILE A 310 -1.93 -19.99 -18.59
N LEU A 311 -1.48 -21.17 -18.16
CA LEU A 311 -2.20 -22.42 -18.42
C LEU A 311 -3.51 -22.50 -17.63
N GLU A 312 -3.56 -22.01 -16.40
CA GLU A 312 -4.77 -21.96 -15.59
C GLU A 312 -5.82 -21.05 -16.21
N ASN A 313 -5.44 -19.85 -16.66
CA ASN A 313 -6.37 -18.90 -17.29
C ASN A 313 -6.97 -19.49 -18.57
N LEU A 314 -6.13 -20.09 -19.42
CA LEU A 314 -6.58 -20.77 -20.63
C LEU A 314 -7.50 -21.97 -20.33
N ALA A 315 -7.23 -22.73 -19.26
CA ALA A 315 -8.09 -23.84 -18.84
C ALA A 315 -9.42 -23.36 -18.24
N ARG A 316 -9.42 -22.24 -17.49
CA ARG A 316 -10.64 -21.61 -16.97
C ARG A 316 -11.58 -21.16 -18.09
N GLN A 317 -11.04 -20.56 -19.16
CA GLN A 317 -11.84 -20.16 -20.32
C GLN A 317 -12.55 -21.34 -21.02
N ARG A 318 -11.98 -22.55 -20.90
CA ARG A 318 -12.57 -23.80 -21.45
C ARG A 318 -13.50 -24.52 -20.49
N GLY A 319 -13.50 -24.15 -19.21
CA GLY A 319 -14.24 -24.86 -18.16
C GLY A 319 -13.63 -26.22 -17.77
N ASP A 320 -12.34 -26.45 -18.07
CA ASP A 320 -11.68 -27.73 -17.82
C ASP A 320 -11.11 -27.81 -16.39
N LEU A 321 -11.98 -28.10 -15.41
CA LEU A 321 -11.61 -28.19 -14.00
C LEU A 321 -10.39 -29.12 -13.75
N GLU A 322 -10.39 -30.30 -14.35
CA GLU A 322 -9.32 -31.30 -14.15
C GLU A 322 -7.97 -30.81 -14.67
N VAL A 323 -7.96 -30.00 -15.74
CA VAL A 323 -6.73 -29.39 -16.26
C VAL A 323 -6.21 -28.35 -15.28
N ILE A 324 -7.07 -27.50 -14.72
CA ILE A 324 -6.70 -26.52 -13.69
C ILE A 324 -6.11 -27.24 -12.47
N VAL A 325 -6.76 -28.32 -12.02
CA VAL A 325 -6.28 -29.13 -10.89
C VAL A 325 -4.92 -29.77 -11.20
N ALA A 326 -4.74 -30.33 -12.39
CA ALA A 326 -3.47 -30.92 -12.82
C ALA A 326 -2.34 -29.88 -12.81
N ILE A 327 -2.59 -28.65 -13.30
CA ILE A 327 -1.61 -27.56 -13.28
C ILE A 327 -1.27 -27.18 -11.84
N LYS A 328 -2.27 -26.91 -11.00
CA LYS A 328 -2.07 -26.56 -9.57
C LYS A 328 -1.35 -27.64 -8.78
N SER A 329 -1.60 -28.91 -9.08
CA SER A 329 -1.00 -30.05 -8.38
C SER A 329 0.52 -30.17 -8.59
N ARG A 330 1.07 -29.55 -9.64
CA ARG A 330 2.53 -29.50 -9.85
C ARG A 330 3.24 -28.44 -9.01
N SER A 331 2.48 -27.60 -8.30
CA SER A 331 2.97 -26.46 -7.53
C SER A 331 2.47 -26.48 -6.07
N LEU A 332 2.71 -27.60 -5.37
CA LEU A 332 2.20 -27.85 -4.01
C LEU A 332 3.24 -27.55 -2.92
N PHE A 333 3.67 -26.29 -2.80
CA PHE A 333 4.73 -25.88 -1.86
C PHE A 333 4.23 -25.28 -0.54
N HIS A 334 2.94 -25.00 -0.41
CA HIS A 334 2.30 -24.42 0.78
C HIS A 334 0.94 -25.08 1.06
N PRO A 335 0.47 -25.20 2.33
CA PRO A 335 -0.88 -25.70 2.65
C PRO A 335 -2.00 -24.99 1.87
N TYR A 336 -1.83 -23.68 1.63
CA TYR A 336 -2.75 -22.87 0.84
C TYR A 336 -2.95 -23.39 -0.59
N ASN A 337 -1.93 -23.99 -1.24
CA ASN A 337 -2.08 -24.52 -2.60
C ASN A 337 -3.05 -25.71 -2.63
N TYR A 338 -3.05 -26.55 -1.60
CA TYR A 338 -4.02 -27.64 -1.44
C TYR A 338 -5.43 -27.09 -1.19
N LEU A 339 -5.55 -26.03 -0.38
CA LEU A 339 -6.83 -25.36 -0.15
C LEU A 339 -7.41 -24.81 -1.46
N GLN A 340 -6.59 -24.16 -2.30
CA GLN A 340 -7.07 -23.64 -3.59
C GLN A 340 -7.66 -24.75 -4.48
N ILE A 341 -7.04 -25.94 -4.51
CA ILE A 341 -7.60 -27.09 -5.24
C ILE A 341 -8.89 -27.60 -4.57
N ALA A 342 -8.91 -27.67 -3.24
CA ALA A 342 -10.11 -28.07 -2.50
C ALA A 342 -11.30 -27.13 -2.76
N GLN A 343 -11.05 -25.82 -2.83
CA GLN A 343 -12.07 -24.82 -3.15
C GLN A 343 -12.62 -24.98 -4.56
N LEU A 344 -11.77 -25.25 -5.56
CA LEU A 344 -12.23 -25.53 -6.93
C LEU A 344 -13.21 -26.71 -6.98
N TYR A 345 -12.89 -27.81 -6.28
CA TYR A 345 -13.81 -28.95 -6.19
C TYR A 345 -15.07 -28.65 -5.38
N GLN A 346 -14.99 -27.78 -4.36
CA GLN A 346 -16.15 -27.38 -3.58
C GLN A 346 -17.11 -26.53 -4.43
N GLU A 347 -16.59 -25.59 -5.21
CA GLU A 347 -17.35 -24.74 -6.14
C GLU A 347 -18.06 -25.57 -7.23
N ASP A 348 -17.41 -26.63 -7.71
CA ASP A 348 -17.98 -27.60 -8.66
C ASP A 348 -18.97 -28.60 -8.01
N GLY A 349 -19.15 -28.54 -6.68
CA GLY A 349 -20.06 -29.43 -5.93
C GLY A 349 -19.46 -30.81 -5.58
N GLN A 350 -18.21 -31.10 -5.97
CA GLN A 350 -17.48 -32.33 -5.66
C GLN A 350 -16.89 -32.32 -4.23
N THR A 351 -17.77 -32.24 -3.24
CA THR A 351 -17.38 -32.05 -1.82
C THR A 351 -16.49 -33.16 -1.23
N ASP A 352 -16.54 -34.40 -1.74
CA ASP A 352 -15.66 -35.49 -1.29
C ASP A 352 -14.21 -35.28 -1.74
N ARG A 353 -14.00 -34.87 -3.00
CA ARG A 353 -12.67 -34.53 -3.52
C ARG A 353 -12.11 -33.29 -2.86
N ALA A 354 -12.97 -32.29 -2.62
CA ALA A 354 -12.61 -31.08 -1.88
C ALA A 354 -12.03 -31.43 -0.51
N LEU A 355 -12.72 -32.27 0.26
CA LEU A 355 -12.24 -32.74 1.56
C LEU A 355 -10.92 -33.52 1.43
N GLN A 356 -10.82 -34.44 0.47
CA GLN A 356 -9.61 -35.25 0.27
C GLN A 356 -8.38 -34.37 -0.01
N TRP A 357 -8.50 -33.37 -0.87
CA TRP A 357 -7.41 -32.43 -1.16
C TRP A 357 -7.02 -31.61 0.05
N ALA A 358 -7.99 -31.12 0.82
CA ALA A 358 -7.72 -30.37 2.04
C ALA A 358 -7.00 -31.24 3.10
N GLU A 359 -7.43 -32.50 3.28
CA GLU A 359 -6.77 -33.45 4.20
C GLU A 359 -5.34 -33.79 3.74
N ASN A 360 -5.12 -33.92 2.43
CA ASN A 360 -3.77 -34.12 1.88
C ASN A 360 -2.86 -32.93 2.17
N GLY A 361 -3.38 -31.70 2.10
CA GLY A 361 -2.63 -30.50 2.48
C GLY A 361 -2.22 -30.51 3.95
N LEU A 362 -3.11 -30.95 4.83
CA LEU A 362 -2.80 -31.09 6.27
C LEU A 362 -1.72 -32.16 6.52
N LYS A 363 -1.77 -33.28 5.79
CA LYS A 363 -0.78 -34.37 5.89
C LYS A 363 0.59 -33.98 5.31
N ALA A 364 0.61 -33.21 4.22
CA ALA A 364 1.84 -32.78 3.56
C ALA A 364 2.63 -31.77 4.42
N PHE A 365 1.95 -31.03 5.31
CA PHE A 365 2.55 -30.01 6.16
C PHE A 365 2.14 -30.17 7.63
N PRO A 366 2.61 -31.23 8.32
CA PRO A 366 2.21 -31.51 9.69
C PRO A 366 2.61 -30.39 10.67
N ASP A 367 3.71 -29.69 10.41
CA ASP A 367 4.26 -28.67 11.31
C ASP A 367 3.86 -27.23 10.93
N ARG A 368 3.17 -27.02 9.80
CA ARG A 368 2.72 -25.68 9.38
C ARG A 368 1.20 -25.57 9.50
N ILE A 369 0.76 -24.63 10.31
CA ILE A 369 -0.66 -24.35 10.50
C ILE A 369 -1.06 -23.19 9.60
N ASP A 370 -1.89 -23.48 8.59
CA ASP A 370 -2.57 -22.47 7.80
C ASP A 370 -4.01 -22.36 8.29
N SER A 371 -4.36 -21.22 8.89
CA SER A 371 -5.68 -21.01 9.49
C SER A 371 -6.82 -21.18 8.49
N ARG A 372 -6.62 -20.80 7.22
CA ARG A 372 -7.63 -20.90 6.16
C ARG A 372 -7.93 -22.35 5.83
N LEU A 373 -6.90 -23.18 5.70
CA LEU A 373 -7.07 -24.62 5.47
C LEU A 373 -7.74 -25.31 6.66
N GLN A 374 -7.37 -24.91 7.88
CA GLN A 374 -7.98 -25.40 9.12
C GLN A 374 -9.47 -25.04 9.20
N ASP A 375 -9.83 -23.79 8.87
CA ASP A 375 -11.21 -23.31 8.84
C ASP A 375 -12.05 -24.08 7.81
N PHE A 376 -11.50 -24.29 6.60
CA PHE A 376 -12.13 -25.11 5.56
C PHE A 376 -12.40 -26.54 6.04
N LEU A 377 -11.37 -27.23 6.57
CA LEU A 377 -11.50 -28.60 7.06
C LEU A 377 -12.49 -28.70 8.23
N ARG A 378 -12.45 -27.75 9.16
CA ARG A 378 -13.38 -27.68 10.29
C ARG A 378 -14.82 -27.57 9.81
N ALA A 379 -15.11 -26.69 8.84
CA ALA A 379 -16.44 -26.57 8.26
C ALA A 379 -16.91 -27.86 7.57
N GLU A 380 -16.02 -28.52 6.80
CA GLU A 380 -16.31 -29.80 6.14
C GLU A 380 -16.55 -30.94 7.14
N TYR A 381 -15.72 -31.05 8.18
CA TYR A 381 -15.89 -32.03 9.25
C TYR A 381 -17.19 -31.81 10.02
N GLN A 382 -17.53 -30.56 10.33
CA GLN A 382 -18.80 -30.23 10.98
C GLN A 382 -20.00 -30.66 10.12
N ARG A 383 -20.01 -30.34 8.82
CA ARG A 383 -21.09 -30.74 7.90
C ARG A 383 -21.29 -32.25 7.86
N ARG A 384 -20.21 -33.01 7.98
CA ARG A 384 -20.19 -34.48 7.94
C ARG A 384 -20.33 -35.15 9.31
N GLY A 385 -20.52 -34.39 10.39
CA GLY A 385 -20.63 -34.92 11.74
C GLY A 385 -19.33 -35.49 12.32
N ARG A 386 -18.18 -35.15 11.75
CA ARG A 386 -16.83 -35.57 12.19
C ARG A 386 -16.29 -34.64 13.29
N PHE A 387 -17.03 -34.53 14.40
CA PHE A 387 -16.73 -33.58 15.48
C PHE A 387 -15.37 -33.82 16.15
N ALA A 388 -14.94 -35.09 16.27
CA ALA A 388 -13.64 -35.43 16.85
C ALA A 388 -12.48 -34.86 16.01
N ASP A 389 -12.59 -34.92 14.68
CA ASP A 389 -11.58 -34.39 13.77
C ASP A 389 -11.55 -32.86 13.80
N ALA A 390 -12.71 -32.20 13.76
CA ALA A 390 -12.80 -30.75 13.91
C ALA A 390 -12.18 -30.28 15.24
N MET A 391 -12.49 -30.97 16.34
CA MET A 391 -11.93 -30.66 17.65
C MET A 391 -10.42 -30.85 17.70
N ALA A 392 -9.88 -31.90 17.09
CA ALA A 392 -8.44 -32.13 17.01
C ALA A 392 -7.70 -31.00 16.29
N LEU A 393 -8.30 -30.44 15.22
CA LEU A 393 -7.78 -29.28 14.51
C LEU A 393 -7.71 -28.03 15.40
N VAL A 394 -8.80 -27.71 16.10
CA VAL A 394 -8.85 -26.52 16.97
C VAL A 394 -7.90 -26.66 18.15
N TRP A 395 -7.81 -27.86 18.73
CA TRP A 395 -6.84 -28.14 19.79
C TRP A 395 -5.40 -27.95 19.30
N LYS A 396 -5.06 -28.46 18.11
CA LYS A 396 -3.74 -28.28 17.51
C LYS A 396 -3.42 -26.79 17.29
N GLU A 397 -4.36 -26.03 16.72
CA GLU A 397 -4.24 -24.58 16.50
C GLU A 397 -3.98 -23.83 17.83
N PHE A 398 -4.75 -24.14 18.88
CA PHE A 398 -4.58 -23.58 20.22
C PHE A 398 -3.23 -23.90 20.86
N THR A 399 -2.78 -25.17 20.76
CA THR A 399 -1.49 -25.56 21.36
C THR A 399 -0.28 -24.98 20.64
N ALA A 400 -0.36 -24.77 19.33
CA ALA A 400 0.72 -24.15 18.55
C ALA A 400 0.79 -22.63 18.72
N SER A 401 -0.36 -21.96 18.89
CA SER A 401 -0.43 -20.52 19.18
C SER A 401 -1.47 -20.26 20.27
N THR A 402 -1.02 -20.36 21.51
CA THR A 402 -1.89 -20.22 22.68
C THR A 402 -2.25 -18.76 22.91
N SER A 403 -3.52 -18.44 22.68
CA SER A 403 -4.07 -17.08 22.73
C SER A 403 -5.55 -17.10 23.09
N LEU A 404 -6.10 -15.94 23.52
CA LEU A 404 -7.54 -15.81 23.76
C LEU A 404 -8.36 -16.12 22.49
N ALA A 405 -7.90 -15.67 21.32
CA ALA A 405 -8.61 -15.91 20.06
C ALA A 405 -8.75 -17.42 19.77
N ASN A 406 -7.69 -18.20 19.94
CA ASN A 406 -7.75 -19.65 19.73
C ASN A 406 -8.50 -20.38 20.86
N TYR A 407 -8.51 -19.84 22.08
CA TYR A 407 -9.37 -20.32 23.17
C TYR A 407 -10.86 -20.13 22.85
N GLN A 408 -11.25 -18.98 22.28
CA GLN A 408 -12.62 -18.71 21.84
C GLN A 408 -13.06 -19.64 20.71
N LYS A 409 -12.16 -19.94 19.76
CA LYS A 409 -12.40 -20.97 18.73
C LYS A 409 -12.63 -22.35 19.36
N LEU A 410 -11.82 -22.71 20.37
CA LEU A 410 -11.98 -23.97 21.10
C LEU A 410 -13.34 -24.06 21.79
N LYS A 411 -13.77 -22.98 22.48
CA LYS A 411 -15.11 -22.91 23.09
C LYS A 411 -16.22 -23.11 22.06
N THR A 412 -16.14 -22.37 20.96
CA THR A 412 -17.14 -22.42 19.88
C THR A 412 -17.30 -23.85 19.32
N GLU A 413 -16.20 -24.57 19.13
CA GLU A 413 -16.26 -25.96 18.67
C GLU A 413 -16.80 -26.91 19.75
N ALA A 414 -16.37 -26.74 21.01
CA ALA A 414 -16.74 -27.64 22.10
C ALA A 414 -18.21 -27.50 22.51
N ASP A 415 -18.76 -26.27 22.46
CA ASP A 415 -20.16 -25.98 22.78
C ASP A 415 -21.14 -26.69 21.83
N ARG A 416 -20.75 -26.93 20.57
CA ARG A 416 -21.59 -27.67 19.60
C ARG A 416 -21.99 -29.07 20.05
N LYS A 417 -21.22 -29.66 20.97
CA LYS A 417 -21.50 -30.96 21.60
C LYS A 417 -21.66 -30.87 23.11
N HIS A 418 -21.84 -29.67 23.65
CA HIS A 418 -21.95 -29.43 25.09
C HIS A 418 -20.76 -29.99 25.89
N LYS A 419 -19.56 -30.01 25.28
CA LYS A 419 -18.33 -30.52 25.89
C LYS A 419 -17.41 -29.41 26.40
N TRP A 420 -17.91 -28.18 26.52
CA TRP A 420 -17.07 -27.05 26.87
C TRP A 420 -16.37 -27.22 28.23
N ALA A 421 -17.05 -27.75 29.24
CA ALA A 421 -16.45 -27.95 30.56
C ALA A 421 -15.16 -28.80 30.49
N GLU A 422 -15.20 -29.94 29.79
CA GLU A 422 -14.05 -30.83 29.59
C GLU A 422 -12.90 -30.12 28.87
N TRP A 423 -13.20 -29.41 27.78
CA TRP A 423 -12.18 -28.73 26.97
C TRP A 423 -11.62 -27.47 27.64
N ARG A 424 -12.43 -26.76 28.43
CA ARG A 424 -12.02 -25.63 29.26
C ARG A 424 -10.98 -26.07 30.28
N GLU A 425 -11.28 -27.11 31.06
CA GLU A 425 -10.35 -27.65 32.05
C GLU A 425 -9.03 -28.06 31.40
N ARG A 426 -9.12 -28.76 30.26
CA ARG A 426 -7.95 -29.18 29.49
C ARG A 426 -7.12 -27.99 28.98
N ALA A 427 -7.75 -26.95 28.47
CA ALA A 427 -7.07 -25.76 27.97
C ALA A 427 -6.39 -24.96 29.10
N ILE A 428 -7.09 -24.75 30.22
CA ILE A 428 -6.51 -24.08 31.40
C ILE A 428 -5.34 -24.89 31.96
N ALA A 429 -5.47 -26.21 32.07
CA ALA A 429 -4.39 -27.08 32.50
C ALA A 429 -3.16 -26.98 31.58
N TYR A 430 -3.37 -26.93 30.26
CA TYR A 430 -2.31 -26.75 29.28
C TYR A 430 -1.58 -25.39 29.46
N ILE A 431 -2.33 -24.29 29.60
CA ILE A 431 -1.74 -22.96 29.82
C ILE A 431 -0.91 -22.94 31.10
N ARG A 432 -1.44 -23.49 32.21
CA ARG A 432 -0.72 -23.57 33.49
C ARG A 432 0.57 -24.38 33.39
N GLU A 433 0.57 -25.46 32.63
CA GLU A 433 1.77 -26.26 32.40
C GLU A 433 2.81 -25.51 31.55
N GLN A 434 2.39 -24.80 30.50
CA GLN A 434 3.27 -23.93 29.71
C GLN A 434 3.92 -22.84 30.58
N ILE A 435 3.14 -22.17 31.43
CA ILE A 435 3.65 -21.17 32.37
C ILE A 435 4.72 -21.79 33.28
N LYS A 436 4.46 -22.96 33.88
CA LYS A 436 5.42 -23.67 34.74
C LYS A 436 6.71 -24.02 34.01
N GLN A 437 6.62 -24.52 32.78
CA GLN A 437 7.79 -24.88 31.96
C GLN A 437 8.63 -23.64 31.63
N ASN A 438 7.98 -22.56 31.19
CA ASN A 438 8.64 -21.31 30.83
C ASN A 438 9.28 -20.61 32.04
N GLN A 439 8.66 -20.69 33.22
CA GLN A 439 9.24 -20.18 34.48
C GLN A 439 10.47 -20.99 34.93
N LYS A 440 10.48 -22.32 34.73
CA LYS A 440 11.65 -23.17 35.00
C LYS A 440 12.79 -22.86 34.04
N ALA A 441 12.53 -22.80 32.73
CA ALA A 441 13.53 -22.52 31.71
C ALA A 441 14.19 -21.13 31.84
N ALA A 442 13.45 -20.14 32.38
CA ALA A 442 13.98 -18.81 32.66
C ALA A 442 15.04 -18.78 33.77
N LYS A 443 15.12 -19.80 34.63
CA LYS A 443 16.14 -19.90 35.68
C LYS A 443 17.50 -20.40 35.15
N THR A 444 17.53 -21.03 33.98
CA THR A 444 18.71 -21.70 33.42
C THR A 444 19.26 -21.02 32.15
N THR A 445 18.53 -20.05 31.58
CA THR A 445 18.81 -19.50 30.25
C THR A 445 18.77 -17.97 30.25
N SER A 446 19.54 -17.32 29.36
CA SER A 446 19.62 -15.85 29.28
C SER A 446 18.23 -15.19 29.13
N PRO A 447 17.95 -14.08 29.84
CA PRO A 447 16.64 -13.41 29.88
C PRO A 447 16.05 -13.01 28.52
N TYR A 448 16.88 -12.89 27.48
CA TYR A 448 16.52 -12.39 26.15
C TYR A 448 15.93 -13.43 25.19
N SER A 449 15.86 -14.72 25.58
CA SER A 449 15.50 -15.82 24.66
C SER A 449 14.01 -16.21 24.62
N ILE A 450 13.20 -15.83 25.63
CA ILE A 450 11.77 -16.18 25.70
C ILE A 450 11.00 -14.90 26.04
N SER A 451 10.03 -14.53 25.19
CA SER A 451 9.20 -13.33 25.39
C SER A 451 8.51 -13.35 26.77
N TRP A 452 8.47 -12.19 27.43
CA TRP A 452 7.89 -11.99 28.77
C TRP A 452 6.42 -12.44 28.87
N GLN A 453 5.68 -12.38 27.75
CA GLN A 453 4.25 -12.75 27.65
C GLN A 453 3.98 -14.26 27.86
N PHE A 454 4.98 -15.12 27.76
CA PHE A 454 4.81 -16.58 27.90
C PHE A 454 5.16 -17.11 29.30
N ARG A 455 5.53 -16.23 30.24
CA ARG A 455 6.02 -16.59 31.58
C ARG A 455 5.08 -16.18 32.70
N ASP A 456 4.05 -15.42 32.37
CA ASP A 456 3.16 -14.76 33.31
C ASP A 456 1.72 -15.26 33.13
N HIS A 457 0.84 -14.86 34.04
CA HIS A 457 -0.54 -15.33 34.11
C HIS A 457 -1.48 -14.44 33.27
N SER A 458 -0.94 -13.52 32.46
CA SER A 458 -1.73 -12.55 31.69
C SER A 458 -2.76 -13.23 30.80
N LEU A 459 -2.41 -14.31 30.10
CA LEU A 459 -3.36 -15.02 29.24
C LEU A 459 -4.50 -15.68 30.04
N LEU A 460 -4.20 -16.27 31.21
CA LEU A 460 -5.25 -16.84 32.06
C LEU A 460 -6.19 -15.76 32.59
N VAL A 461 -5.63 -14.63 33.02
CA VAL A 461 -6.40 -13.46 33.48
C VAL A 461 -7.28 -12.92 32.34
N GLU A 462 -6.74 -12.80 31.14
CA GLU A 462 -7.48 -12.34 29.97
C GLU A 462 -8.64 -13.29 29.61
N ILE A 463 -8.40 -14.60 29.67
CA ILE A 463 -9.44 -15.63 29.47
C ILE A 463 -10.52 -15.54 30.53
N LEU A 464 -10.16 -15.45 31.82
CA LEU A 464 -11.13 -15.40 32.92
C LEU A 464 -11.95 -14.10 32.89
N LEU A 465 -11.33 -12.97 32.54
CA LEU A 465 -12.04 -11.72 32.28
C LEU A 465 -13.06 -11.85 31.14
N TRP A 466 -12.69 -12.53 30.06
CA TRP A 466 -13.61 -12.78 28.94
C TRP A 466 -14.75 -13.73 29.31
N GLU A 467 -14.49 -14.70 30.20
CA GLU A 467 -15.52 -15.57 30.78
C GLU A 467 -16.37 -14.90 31.87
N GLU A 468 -16.10 -13.62 32.17
CA GLU A 468 -16.75 -12.84 33.24
C GLU A 468 -16.52 -13.40 34.66
N ASP A 469 -15.52 -14.26 34.85
CA ASP A 469 -15.10 -14.81 36.15
C ASP A 469 -14.07 -13.89 36.80
N ILE A 470 -14.54 -12.74 37.26
CA ILE A 470 -13.70 -11.64 37.77
C ILE A 470 -12.91 -12.05 39.03
N ASP A 471 -13.52 -12.83 39.93
CA ASP A 471 -12.89 -13.25 41.17
C ASP A 471 -11.75 -14.24 40.93
N SER A 472 -11.96 -15.23 40.06
CA SER A 472 -10.87 -16.15 39.67
C SER A 472 -9.77 -15.39 38.91
N ALA A 473 -10.13 -14.45 38.04
CA ALA A 473 -9.16 -13.64 37.33
C ALA A 473 -8.28 -12.81 38.28
N TRP A 474 -8.87 -12.25 39.33
CA TRP A 474 -8.14 -11.52 40.37
C TRP A 474 -7.19 -12.42 41.16
N GLN A 475 -7.66 -13.59 41.59
CA GLN A 475 -6.81 -14.55 42.31
C GLN A 475 -5.63 -15.02 41.45
N GLU A 476 -5.88 -15.28 40.16
CA GLU A 476 -4.84 -15.72 39.22
C GLU A 476 -3.81 -14.60 38.97
N ALA A 477 -4.26 -13.34 38.88
CA ALA A 477 -3.37 -12.18 38.77
C ALA A 477 -2.51 -11.99 40.03
N GLN A 478 -3.04 -12.25 41.23
CA GLN A 478 -2.27 -12.16 42.48
C GLN A 478 -1.22 -13.28 42.62
N GLN A 479 -1.54 -14.48 42.16
CA GLN A 479 -0.65 -15.65 42.26
C GLN A 479 0.52 -15.61 41.27
N GLY A 480 0.37 -14.87 40.17
CA GLY A 480 1.34 -14.78 39.09
C GLY A 480 1.80 -13.36 38.79
N LYS A 481 2.74 -13.22 37.86
CA LYS A 481 2.97 -11.93 37.21
C LYS A 481 1.81 -11.69 36.22
N CYS A 482 1.37 -10.46 36.07
CA CYS A 482 0.35 -10.09 35.09
C CYS A 482 0.69 -8.71 34.52
N SER A 483 0.35 -8.49 33.25
CA SER A 483 0.59 -7.21 32.61
C SER A 483 -0.17 -6.08 33.31
N LYS A 484 0.46 -4.91 33.41
CA LYS A 484 -0.13 -3.71 34.00
C LYS A 484 -1.47 -3.34 33.34
N GLN A 485 -1.58 -3.50 32.02
CA GLN A 485 -2.83 -3.21 31.30
C GLN A 485 -3.98 -4.12 31.76
N LEU A 486 -3.71 -5.40 32.03
CA LEU A 486 -4.73 -6.34 32.52
C LEU A 486 -5.08 -6.08 33.99
N TRP A 487 -4.11 -5.72 34.83
CA TRP A 487 -4.39 -5.27 36.21
C TRP A 487 -5.36 -4.10 36.25
N LEU A 488 -5.21 -3.15 35.34
CA LEU A 488 -6.13 -2.02 35.22
C LEU A 488 -7.54 -2.43 34.76
N LYS A 489 -7.64 -3.32 33.76
CA LYS A 489 -8.94 -3.88 33.33
C LYS A 489 -9.62 -4.65 34.45
N LEU A 490 -8.86 -5.44 35.22
CA LEU A 490 -9.36 -6.15 36.40
C LEU A 490 -9.86 -5.19 37.47
N ALA A 491 -9.10 -4.15 37.79
CA ALA A 491 -9.49 -3.13 38.76
C ALA A 491 -10.79 -2.42 38.34
N ASP A 492 -10.92 -2.07 37.05
CA ASP A 492 -12.14 -1.46 36.51
C ASP A 492 -13.34 -2.42 36.62
N ALA A 493 -13.17 -3.70 36.27
CA ALA A 493 -14.22 -4.71 36.33
C ALA A 493 -14.66 -5.02 37.77
N ARG A 494 -13.72 -5.06 38.72
CA ARG A 494 -13.96 -5.43 40.12
C ARG A 494 -14.35 -4.25 41.01
N GLN A 495 -14.23 -3.01 40.52
CA GLN A 495 -14.54 -1.77 41.26
C GLN A 495 -15.94 -1.77 41.90
N LYS A 496 -16.92 -2.39 41.25
CA LYS A 496 -18.31 -2.38 41.72
C LYS A 496 -18.48 -3.18 43.01
N ASP A 497 -17.86 -4.36 43.07
CA ASP A 497 -18.08 -5.33 44.15
C ASP A 497 -16.94 -5.31 45.18
N HIS A 498 -15.73 -4.91 44.79
CA HIS A 498 -14.55 -4.75 45.65
C HIS A 498 -13.81 -3.42 45.37
N PRO A 499 -14.38 -2.27 45.81
CA PRO A 499 -13.82 -0.96 45.53
C PRO A 499 -12.44 -0.72 46.16
N GLU A 500 -12.13 -1.35 47.29
CA GLU A 500 -10.82 -1.30 47.97
C GLU A 500 -9.69 -1.87 47.11
N ASP A 501 -9.95 -2.98 46.44
CA ASP A 501 -8.98 -3.68 45.60
C ASP A 501 -8.67 -2.86 44.34
N ALA A 502 -9.70 -2.31 43.71
CA ALA A 502 -9.54 -1.40 42.58
C ALA A 502 -8.79 -0.12 42.96
N LEU A 503 -9.11 0.46 44.13
CA LEU A 503 -8.46 1.67 44.63
C LEU A 503 -6.95 1.48 44.79
N SER A 504 -6.53 0.36 45.39
CA SER A 504 -5.09 0.06 45.57
C SER A 504 -4.34 0.08 44.23
N ILE A 505 -4.91 -0.53 43.19
CA ILE A 505 -4.30 -0.56 41.86
C ILE A 505 -4.23 0.85 41.25
N TYR A 506 -5.31 1.65 41.33
CA TYR A 506 -5.28 3.01 40.80
C TYR A 506 -4.21 3.87 41.48
N LEU A 507 -4.07 3.77 42.80
CA LEU A 507 -3.08 4.54 43.56
C LEU A 507 -1.63 4.18 43.19
N GLN A 508 -1.34 2.89 42.98
CA GLN A 508 -0.02 2.42 42.59
C GLN A 508 0.45 2.96 41.22
N GLU A 509 -0.48 3.36 40.35
CA GLU A 509 -0.16 3.82 39.00
C GLU A 509 0.06 5.33 38.86
N ILE A 510 -0.43 6.11 39.82
CA ILE A 510 -0.39 7.58 39.77
C ILE A 510 1.06 8.09 39.83
N GLU A 511 1.81 7.69 40.85
CA GLU A 511 3.16 8.21 41.08
C GLU A 511 4.18 7.85 39.98
N PRO A 512 4.24 6.60 39.47
CA PRO A 512 5.11 6.25 38.36
C PRO A 512 4.86 7.08 37.10
N LEU A 513 3.60 7.43 36.80
CA LEU A 513 3.25 8.28 35.65
C LEU A 513 3.73 9.72 35.85
N ILE A 514 3.62 10.27 37.07
CA ILE A 514 4.12 11.62 37.37
C ILE A 514 5.65 11.71 37.20
N GLN A 515 6.37 10.62 37.46
CA GLN A 515 7.83 10.59 37.32
C GLN A 515 8.32 10.56 35.86
N GLN A 516 7.47 10.28 34.87
CA GLN A 516 7.86 10.27 33.45
C GLN A 516 8.00 11.67 32.82
N THR A 517 7.63 12.73 33.55
CA THR A 517 7.91 14.14 33.22
C THR A 517 7.47 14.65 31.85
N ASN A 518 6.43 14.06 31.26
CA ASN A 518 5.87 14.51 30.00
C ASN A 518 4.35 14.73 30.14
N ASN A 519 3.80 15.60 29.28
CA ASN A 519 2.41 16.02 29.39
C ASN A 519 1.40 14.89 29.16
N ASN A 520 1.75 13.87 28.36
CA ASN A 520 0.87 12.71 28.12
C ASN A 520 0.77 11.83 29.39
N ALA A 521 1.91 11.53 30.03
CA ALA A 521 1.92 10.78 31.29
C ALA A 521 1.20 11.54 32.42
N TYR A 522 1.27 12.88 32.45
CA TYR A 522 0.48 13.69 33.39
C TYR A 522 -1.02 13.59 33.13
N ALA A 523 -1.47 13.64 31.88
CA ALA A 523 -2.88 13.45 31.57
C ALA A 523 -3.37 12.06 32.03
N GLN A 524 -2.57 11.00 31.82
CA GLN A 524 -2.90 9.65 32.29
C GLN A 524 -2.94 9.55 33.82
N ALA A 525 -1.99 10.17 34.54
CA ALA A 525 -1.99 10.20 36.00
C ALA A 525 -3.27 10.84 36.55
N ILE A 526 -3.72 11.93 35.92
CA ILE A 526 -4.96 12.63 36.30
C ILE A 526 -6.20 11.76 36.12
N GLU A 527 -6.26 10.96 35.05
CA GLU A 527 -7.36 10.00 34.87
C GLU A 527 -7.41 8.96 36.00
N PHE A 528 -6.26 8.47 36.48
CA PHE A 528 -6.22 7.58 37.65
C PHE A 528 -6.61 8.29 38.95
N VAL A 529 -6.21 9.55 39.14
CA VAL A 529 -6.67 10.36 40.29
C VAL A 529 -8.20 10.53 40.27
N LYS A 530 -8.82 10.75 39.11
CA LYS A 530 -10.29 10.79 38.97
C LYS A 530 -10.94 9.46 39.34
N LYS A 531 -10.39 8.34 38.86
CA LYS A 531 -10.88 6.99 39.21
C LYS A 531 -10.75 6.72 40.71
N ALA A 532 -9.63 7.08 41.33
CA ALA A 532 -9.43 7.00 42.77
C ALA A 532 -10.44 7.87 43.54
N LYS A 533 -10.63 9.14 43.14
CA LYS A 533 -11.65 10.04 43.71
C LYS A 533 -13.04 9.42 43.70
N LYS A 534 -13.48 8.95 42.53
CA LYS A 534 -14.81 8.34 42.36
C LYS A 534 -14.97 7.12 43.26
N THR A 535 -13.94 6.29 43.40
CA THR A 535 -13.96 5.09 44.23
C THR A 535 -14.00 5.44 45.71
N MET A 536 -13.11 6.32 46.17
CA MET A 536 -13.03 6.77 47.57
C MET A 536 -14.31 7.47 48.02
N LEU A 537 -14.92 8.31 47.17
CA LEU A 537 -16.19 8.97 47.50
C LEU A 537 -17.34 7.97 47.66
N LYS A 538 -17.42 6.94 46.81
CA LYS A 538 -18.41 5.85 46.96
C LYS A 538 -18.21 5.06 48.27
N MET A 539 -16.98 4.94 48.73
CA MET A 539 -16.63 4.30 50.00
C MET A 539 -16.77 5.23 51.22
N GLY A 540 -17.18 6.51 51.03
CA GLY A 540 -17.27 7.50 52.11
C GLY A 540 -15.93 8.06 52.59
N LEU A 541 -14.83 7.82 51.87
CA LEU A 541 -13.45 8.17 52.23
C LEU A 541 -13.03 9.56 51.73
N ARG A 542 -13.91 10.56 51.85
CA ARG A 542 -13.67 11.92 51.32
C ARG A 542 -12.45 12.59 51.93
N SER A 543 -12.30 12.54 53.25
CA SER A 543 -11.17 13.15 53.97
C SER A 543 -9.83 12.50 53.62
N GLN A 544 -9.82 11.21 53.33
CA GLN A 544 -8.61 10.50 52.89
C GLN A 544 -8.21 10.89 51.47
N PHE A 545 -9.17 11.15 50.58
CA PHE A 545 -8.89 11.65 49.24
C PHE A 545 -8.30 13.07 49.30
N GLU A 546 -8.87 13.96 50.11
CA GLU A 546 -8.36 15.32 50.32
C GLU A 546 -6.93 15.31 50.91
N ALA A 547 -6.64 14.40 51.84
CA ALA A 547 -5.28 14.22 52.36
C ALA A 547 -4.30 13.71 51.28
N TYR A 548 -4.76 12.82 50.40
CA TYR A 548 -3.94 12.26 49.32
C TYR A 548 -3.61 13.30 48.23
N THR A 549 -4.58 14.13 47.82
CA THR A 549 -4.33 15.20 46.84
C THR A 549 -3.37 16.26 47.41
N GLN A 550 -3.52 16.63 48.68
CA GLN A 550 -2.56 17.50 49.38
C GLN A 550 -1.14 16.90 49.42
N HIS A 551 -1.03 15.58 49.63
CA HIS A 551 0.25 14.89 49.54
C HIS A 551 0.85 15.00 48.14
N LEU A 552 0.09 14.72 47.07
CA LEU A 552 0.57 14.84 45.69
C LEU A 552 1.02 16.28 45.36
N GLN A 553 0.27 17.29 45.79
CA GLN A 553 0.64 18.69 45.60
C GLN A 553 1.96 19.05 46.29
N LYS A 554 2.13 18.60 47.55
CA LYS A 554 3.34 18.87 48.34
C LYS A 554 4.56 18.16 47.75
N THR A 555 4.43 16.88 47.41
CA THR A 555 5.50 16.03 46.90
C THR A 555 5.95 16.44 45.50
N TYR A 556 5.01 16.80 44.62
CA TYR A 556 5.28 17.11 43.21
C TYR A 556 5.15 18.60 42.86
N ARG A 557 5.30 19.51 43.83
CA ARG A 557 5.21 20.98 43.65
C ARG A 557 6.06 21.54 42.48
N ASN A 558 7.18 20.89 42.18
CA ASN A 558 8.09 21.30 41.11
C ASN A 558 7.60 20.90 39.71
N LYS A 559 6.60 20.02 39.59
CA LYS A 559 5.99 19.56 38.32
C LYS A 559 4.80 20.46 37.94
N ARG A 560 5.09 21.70 37.57
CA ARG A 560 4.08 22.78 37.36
C ARG A 560 2.92 22.40 36.44
N ASN A 561 3.18 21.66 35.35
CA ASN A 561 2.14 21.23 34.41
C ASN A 561 1.21 20.17 35.01
N PHE A 562 1.73 19.24 35.81
CA PHE A 562 0.90 18.26 36.53
C PHE A 562 0.01 18.94 37.57
N ILE A 563 0.58 19.84 38.37
CA ILE A 563 -0.18 20.61 39.37
C ILE A 563 -1.29 21.43 38.70
N LYS A 564 -0.97 22.08 37.57
CA LYS A 564 -1.97 22.81 36.79
C LYS A 564 -3.12 21.89 36.35
N LEU A 565 -2.83 20.72 35.79
CA LEU A 565 -3.86 19.75 35.38
C LEU A 565 -4.69 19.21 36.55
N LEU A 566 -4.10 19.06 37.73
CA LEU A 566 -4.80 18.63 38.94
C LEU A 566 -5.85 19.68 39.38
N ILE A 567 -5.45 20.95 39.38
CA ILE A 567 -6.33 22.09 39.72
C ILE A 567 -7.40 22.29 38.64
N ASP A 568 -7.02 22.30 37.36
CA ASP A 568 -7.94 22.52 36.23
C ASP A 568 -9.08 21.47 36.18
N GLN A 569 -8.87 20.30 36.80
CA GLN A 569 -9.86 19.21 36.85
C GLN A 569 -10.63 19.15 38.19
N GLY A 570 -10.44 20.13 39.10
CA GLY A 570 -11.09 20.17 40.42
C GLY A 570 -10.73 18.97 41.31
N LEU A 571 -9.47 18.54 41.23
CA LEU A 571 -8.89 17.45 42.02
C LEU A 571 -7.91 17.98 43.09
N ASP A 572 -7.98 19.27 43.39
CA ASP A 572 -7.17 19.98 44.36
C ASP A 572 -7.67 19.89 45.80
#